data_AF-A7RQV9-F1
#
_entry.id   AF-A7RQV9-F1
#
_cell.length_a   1.000
_cell.length_b   1.000
_cell.length_c   1.000
_cell.angle_alpha   90.00
_cell.angle_beta   90.00
_cell.angle_gamma   90.00
#
_symmetry.space_group_name_H-M   'P 1'
#
loop_
_entity.id
_entity.type
_entity.pdbx_description
1 polymer ?
#
loop_
_entity_poly.entity_id
_entity_poly.type
_entity_poly.pdbx_seq_one_letter_code
_entity_poly.pdbx_strand_id
1 'polypeptide(L)'
;MADELDSDGEAEREVEFRKLKDTHEKTGYVVGKKAGKESSLQSSFNQGFTDISRVGMATGFLRGIISSLLSNIPQEEKTVHTSLMQVKLTQTLEQVNKIEGRFLLNVGRQSNSKVENCVCRTKRNTCQDDLHPDKEKDGNEQCCTRIDSNDSISQKTMSDDVSNLCTEIRNIWLSLIKSILTTNMNISQEDINKISMKFHEITFSQR
;
A
#
# COMPACT_ATOMS: atom_id res chain seq x y z
N MET A 1 58.15 -24.27 -43.70
CA MET A 1 57.60 -25.17 -42.65
C MET A 1 57.26 -24.31 -41.45
N ALA A 2 56.04 -23.76 -41.42
CA ALA A 2 55.41 -23.12 -40.26
C ALA A 2 54.00 -22.72 -40.68
N ASP A 3 53.06 -23.66 -40.73
CA ASP A 3 51.65 -23.32 -40.95
C ASP A 3 50.68 -24.44 -40.51
N GLU A 4 50.86 -25.02 -39.32
CA GLU A 4 49.85 -25.94 -38.74
C GLU A 4 49.94 -25.96 -37.20
N LEU A 5 49.61 -24.86 -36.49
CA LEU A 5 49.45 -24.90 -35.01
C LEU A 5 48.45 -23.88 -34.42
N ASP A 6 47.58 -23.22 -35.20
CA ASP A 6 46.67 -22.18 -34.66
C ASP A 6 45.16 -22.53 -34.69
N SER A 7 44.78 -23.68 -35.28
CA SER A 7 43.36 -24.02 -35.46
C SER A 7 42.64 -24.45 -34.18
N ASP A 8 43.33 -25.12 -33.26
CA ASP A 8 42.70 -25.65 -32.03
C ASP A 8 42.43 -24.55 -30.99
N GLY A 9 43.31 -23.53 -30.93
CA GLY A 9 43.16 -22.41 -30.01
C GLY A 9 42.00 -21.46 -30.36
N GLU A 10 41.64 -21.32 -31.64
CA GLU A 10 40.49 -20.52 -32.07
C GLU A 10 39.14 -21.18 -31.75
N ALA A 11 39.06 -22.50 -31.91
CA ALA A 11 37.86 -23.26 -31.57
C ALA A 11 37.57 -23.26 -30.06
N GLU A 12 38.61 -23.40 -29.22
CA GLU A 12 38.47 -23.31 -27.76
C GLU A 12 37.98 -21.91 -27.32
N ARG A 13 38.55 -20.84 -27.90
CA ARG A 13 38.13 -19.45 -27.62
C ARG A 13 36.67 -19.19 -28.00
N GLU A 14 36.22 -19.72 -29.15
CA GLU A 14 34.82 -19.60 -29.60
C GLU A 14 33.86 -20.33 -28.64
N VAL A 15 34.25 -21.51 -28.15
CA VAL A 15 33.47 -22.28 -27.15
C VAL A 15 33.39 -21.53 -25.81
N GLU A 16 34.49 -20.96 -25.34
CA GLU A 16 34.52 -20.13 -24.13
C GLU A 16 33.67 -18.86 -24.28
N PHE A 17 33.76 -18.19 -25.44
CA PHE A 17 32.96 -17.00 -25.73
C PHE A 17 31.45 -17.32 -25.72
N ARG A 18 31.04 -18.44 -26.31
CA ARG A 18 29.64 -18.91 -26.25
C ARG A 18 29.18 -19.21 -24.83
N LYS A 19 30.01 -19.89 -24.02
CA LYS A 19 29.70 -20.15 -22.61
C LYS A 19 29.55 -18.87 -21.80
N LEU A 20 30.42 -17.89 -22.04
CA LEU A 20 30.36 -16.59 -21.39
C LEU A 20 29.07 -15.84 -21.77
N LYS A 21 28.72 -15.83 -23.06
CA LYS A 21 27.49 -15.24 -23.57
C LYS A 21 26.24 -15.87 -22.95
N ASP A 22 26.15 -17.21 -22.96
CA ASP A 22 25.03 -17.93 -22.37
C ASP A 22 24.90 -17.65 -20.86
N THR A 23 26.03 -17.54 -20.16
CA THR A 23 26.06 -17.20 -18.73
C THR A 23 25.57 -15.78 -18.50
N HIS A 24 26.00 -14.83 -19.32
CA HIS A 24 25.56 -13.44 -19.25
C HIS A 24 24.06 -13.30 -19.53
N GLU A 25 23.53 -14.00 -20.54
CA GLU A 25 22.10 -13.96 -20.88
C GLU A 25 21.23 -14.55 -19.76
N LYS A 26 21.61 -15.73 -19.23
CA LYS A 26 20.91 -16.36 -18.09
C LYS A 26 20.96 -15.49 -16.85
N THR A 27 22.13 -14.95 -16.53
CA THR A 27 22.31 -14.07 -15.36
C THR A 27 21.51 -12.79 -15.52
N GLY A 28 21.58 -12.14 -16.69
CA GLY A 28 20.81 -10.93 -17.00
C GLY A 28 19.31 -11.14 -16.89
N TYR A 29 18.79 -12.29 -17.37
CA TYR A 29 17.37 -12.63 -17.24
C TYR A 29 16.94 -12.82 -15.78
N VAL A 30 17.72 -13.56 -14.97
CA VAL A 30 17.42 -13.77 -13.55
C VAL A 30 17.46 -12.45 -12.79
N VAL A 31 18.47 -11.62 -13.04
CA VAL A 31 18.61 -10.28 -12.44
C VAL A 31 17.43 -9.39 -12.86
N GLY A 32 17.07 -9.37 -14.14
CA GLY A 32 15.93 -8.62 -14.66
C GLY A 32 14.61 -9.02 -13.99
N LYS A 33 14.36 -10.33 -13.82
CA LYS A 33 13.18 -10.82 -13.09
C LYS A 33 13.17 -10.38 -11.63
N LYS A 34 14.33 -10.41 -10.97
CA LYS A 34 14.45 -9.98 -9.57
C LYS A 34 14.19 -8.48 -9.44
N ALA A 35 14.80 -7.67 -10.31
CA ALA A 35 14.63 -6.22 -10.34
C ALA A 35 13.17 -5.83 -10.63
N GLY A 36 12.50 -6.51 -11.56
CA GLY A 36 11.07 -6.26 -11.84
C GLY A 36 10.16 -6.57 -10.65
N LYS A 37 10.42 -7.67 -9.93
CA LYS A 37 9.69 -8.01 -8.69
C LYS A 37 9.92 -6.96 -7.60
N GLU A 38 11.16 -6.54 -7.41
CA GLU A 38 11.52 -5.53 -6.42
C GLU A 38 10.87 -4.17 -6.73
N SER A 39 10.89 -3.73 -8.00
CA SER A 39 10.24 -2.50 -8.42
C SER A 39 8.72 -2.52 -8.19
N SER A 40 8.05 -3.64 -8.49
CA SER A 40 6.61 -3.80 -8.21
C SER A 40 6.31 -3.77 -6.71
N LEU A 41 7.12 -4.44 -5.88
CA LEU A 41 6.99 -4.41 -4.43
C LEU A 41 7.20 -3.01 -3.84
N GLN A 42 8.20 -2.26 -4.33
CA GLN A 42 8.42 -0.89 -3.91
C GLN A 42 7.25 0.02 -4.30
N SER A 43 6.69 -0.15 -5.51
CA SER A 43 5.53 0.63 -5.96
C SER A 43 4.30 0.38 -5.07
N SER A 44 4.01 -0.87 -4.72
CA SER A 44 2.87 -1.20 -3.87
C SER A 44 3.07 -0.76 -2.43
N PHE A 45 4.29 -0.87 -1.90
CA PHE A 45 4.66 -0.32 -0.59
C PHE A 45 4.48 1.20 -0.55
N ASN A 46 4.99 1.93 -1.55
CA ASN A 46 4.88 3.39 -1.60
C ASN A 46 3.42 3.86 -1.65
N GLN A 47 2.58 3.18 -2.45
CA GLN A 47 1.16 3.46 -2.52
C GLN A 47 0.47 3.19 -1.17
N GLY A 48 0.67 2.00 -0.60
CA GLY A 48 0.10 1.65 0.70
C GLY A 48 0.56 2.57 1.82
N PHE A 49 1.85 2.94 1.86
CA PHE A 49 2.39 3.88 2.83
C PHE A 49 1.73 5.26 2.72
N THR A 50 1.52 5.76 1.49
CA THR A 50 0.87 7.05 1.26
C THR A 50 -0.57 7.04 1.75
N ASP A 51 -1.32 5.99 1.39
CA ASP A 51 -2.72 5.82 1.80
C ASP A 51 -2.84 5.68 3.33
N ILE A 52 -1.96 4.89 3.94
CA ILE A 52 -1.95 4.67 5.39
C ILE A 52 -1.59 5.95 6.15
N SER A 53 -0.58 6.67 5.66
CA SER A 53 -0.14 7.91 6.28
C SER A 53 -1.24 8.98 6.24
N ARG A 54 -2.00 9.08 5.14
CA ARG A 54 -3.12 10.04 5.02
C ARG A 54 -4.20 9.78 6.07
N VAL A 55 -4.68 8.54 6.17
CA VAL A 55 -5.72 8.17 7.14
C VAL A 55 -5.20 8.36 8.57
N GLY A 56 -3.99 7.86 8.87
CA GLY A 56 -3.40 7.95 10.20
C GLY A 56 -3.13 9.39 10.66
N MET A 57 -2.65 10.26 9.78
CA MET A 57 -2.46 11.68 10.12
C MET A 57 -3.80 12.37 10.37
N ALA A 58 -4.82 12.10 9.56
CA ALA A 58 -6.13 12.72 9.71
C ALA A 58 -6.84 12.29 11.00
N THR A 59 -6.83 11.00 11.33
CA THR A 59 -7.39 10.49 12.60
C THR A 59 -6.60 11.00 13.80
N GLY A 60 -5.27 11.01 13.72
CA GLY A 60 -4.39 11.54 14.76
C GLY A 60 -4.64 13.03 15.02
N PHE A 61 -4.82 13.83 13.97
CA PHE A 61 -5.15 15.25 14.08
C PHE A 61 -6.51 15.49 14.75
N LEU A 62 -7.55 14.76 14.32
CA LEU A 62 -8.88 14.82 14.96
C LEU A 62 -8.83 14.46 16.43
N ARG A 63 -8.14 13.37 16.77
CA ARG A 63 -7.94 12.94 18.15
C ARG A 63 -7.26 14.03 18.98
N GLY A 64 -6.19 14.63 18.46
CA GLY A 64 -5.48 15.73 19.11
C GLY A 64 -6.39 16.92 19.42
N ILE A 65 -7.23 17.33 18.45
CA ILE A 65 -8.22 18.39 18.66
C ILE A 65 -9.21 17.97 19.75
N ILE A 66 -9.88 16.83 19.60
CA ILE A 66 -10.92 16.40 20.54
C ILE A 66 -10.35 16.27 21.96
N SER A 67 -9.15 15.72 22.13
CA SER A 67 -8.46 15.63 23.42
C SER A 67 -8.12 17.00 23.99
N SER A 68 -7.68 17.95 23.16
CA SER A 68 -7.43 19.33 23.58
C SER A 68 -8.73 20.00 24.04
N LEU A 69 -9.82 19.83 23.30
CA LEU A 69 -11.13 20.38 23.69
C LEU A 69 -11.63 19.78 25.00
N LEU A 70 -11.53 18.46 25.18
CA LEU A 70 -11.90 17.78 26.42
C LEU A 70 -11.08 18.29 27.62
N SER A 71 -9.79 18.60 27.41
CA SER A 71 -8.90 19.09 28.47
C SER A 71 -9.20 20.53 28.89
N ASN A 72 -9.80 21.34 27.99
CA ASN A 72 -10.17 22.72 28.26
C ASN A 72 -11.56 22.87 28.91
N ILE A 73 -12.29 21.77 29.09
CA ILE A 73 -13.58 21.80 29.78
C ILE A 73 -13.35 21.84 31.30
N PRO A 74 -13.74 22.92 32.00
CA PRO A 74 -13.56 23.02 33.44
C PRO A 74 -14.41 21.97 34.17
N GLN A 75 -13.78 21.19 35.05
CA GLN A 75 -14.44 20.12 35.83
C GLN A 75 -15.39 20.68 36.92
N GLU A 76 -15.18 21.94 37.32
CA GLU A 76 -15.85 22.55 38.47
C GLU A 76 -17.18 23.25 38.09
N GLU A 77 -17.34 23.70 36.84
CA GLU A 77 -18.59 24.30 36.35
C GLU A 77 -19.43 23.26 35.59
N LYS A 78 -20.10 22.39 36.35
CA LYS A 78 -21.10 21.44 35.82
C LYS A 78 -22.39 22.15 35.44
N THR A 79 -22.35 23.00 34.42
CA THR A 79 -23.57 23.41 33.74
C THR A 79 -24.09 22.26 32.88
N VAL A 80 -25.40 22.20 32.64
CA VAL A 80 -26.03 21.23 31.71
C VAL A 80 -25.37 21.26 30.32
N HIS A 81 -24.88 22.44 29.95
CA HIS A 81 -24.25 22.68 28.67
C HIS A 81 -22.83 22.09 28.59
N THR A 82 -22.05 22.20 29.67
CA THR A 82 -20.72 21.60 29.80
C THR A 82 -20.77 20.07 29.76
N SER A 83 -21.74 19.46 30.44
CA SER A 83 -21.88 18.00 30.47
C SER A 83 -22.31 17.43 29.11
N LEU A 84 -23.25 18.08 28.42
CA LEU A 84 -23.65 17.70 27.07
C LEU A 84 -22.47 17.76 26.07
N MET A 85 -21.63 18.78 26.19
CA MET A 85 -20.43 18.94 25.37
C MET A 85 -19.42 17.83 25.61
N GLN A 86 -19.14 17.51 26.88
CA GLN A 86 -18.22 16.42 27.24
C GLN A 86 -18.70 15.07 26.66
N VAL A 87 -20.01 14.79 26.74
CA VAL A 87 -20.60 13.58 26.14
C VAL A 87 -20.42 13.55 24.63
N LYS A 88 -20.72 14.65 23.93
CA LYS A 88 -20.56 14.74 22.46
C LYS A 88 -19.10 14.56 22.03
N LEU A 89 -18.15 15.19 22.72
CA LEU A 89 -16.73 15.06 22.41
C LEU A 89 -16.23 13.63 22.67
N THR A 90 -16.64 13.00 23.77
CA THR A 90 -16.31 11.61 24.07
C THR A 90 -16.88 10.66 23.02
N GLN A 91 -18.13 10.88 22.59
CA GLN A 91 -18.75 10.10 21.52
C GLN A 91 -18.02 10.26 20.18
N THR A 92 -17.59 11.49 19.86
CA THR A 92 -16.82 11.78 18.64
C THR A 92 -15.45 11.11 18.70
N LEU A 93 -14.78 11.13 19.86
CA LEU A 93 -13.50 10.44 20.07
C LEU A 93 -13.65 8.93 19.84
N GLU A 94 -14.72 8.33 20.35
CA GLU A 94 -15.01 6.92 20.15
C GLU A 94 -15.26 6.57 18.67
N GLN A 95 -15.90 7.46 17.90
CA GLN A 95 -16.05 7.29 16.45
C GLN A 95 -14.69 7.30 15.74
N VAL A 96 -13.78 8.21 16.12
CA VAL A 96 -12.42 8.28 15.57
C VAL A 96 -11.65 6.99 15.89
N ASN A 97 -11.70 6.50 17.13
CA ASN A 97 -11.06 5.24 17.53
C ASN A 97 -11.59 4.04 16.73
N LYS A 98 -12.89 3.99 16.43
CA LYS A 98 -13.49 2.93 15.61
C LYS A 98 -13.01 2.96 14.16
N ILE A 99 -12.81 4.15 13.60
CA ILE A 99 -12.21 4.30 12.27
C ILE A 99 -10.77 3.79 12.28
N GLU A 100 -9.98 4.22 13.26
CA GLU A 100 -8.58 3.78 13.43
C GLU A 100 -8.48 2.25 13.58
N GLY A 101 -9.35 1.65 14.41
CA GLY A 101 -9.42 0.20 14.59
C GLY A 101 -9.79 -0.57 13.32
N ARG A 102 -10.81 -0.11 12.56
CA ARG A 102 -11.16 -0.72 11.26
C ARG A 102 -10.02 -0.62 10.27
N PHE A 103 -9.36 0.53 10.25
CA PHE A 103 -8.25 0.79 9.35
C PHE A 103 -7.04 -0.12 9.64
N LEU A 104 -6.61 -0.24 10.90
CA LEU A 104 -5.50 -1.12 11.30
C LEU A 104 -5.78 -2.61 10.98
N LEU A 105 -7.02 -3.06 11.17
CA LEU A 105 -7.43 -4.43 10.85
C LEU A 105 -7.43 -4.71 9.34
N ASN A 106 -7.75 -3.72 8.51
CA ASN A 106 -7.74 -3.85 7.07
C ASN A 106 -6.31 -3.93 6.52
N VAL A 107 -5.38 -3.14 7.07
CA VAL A 107 -3.95 -3.21 6.71
C VAL A 107 -3.35 -4.59 7.06
N GLY A 108 -3.68 -5.15 8.23
CA GLY A 108 -3.17 -6.46 8.65
C GLY A 108 -3.74 -7.66 7.90
N ARG A 109 -4.92 -7.54 7.28
CA ARG A 109 -5.55 -8.63 6.50
C ARG A 109 -4.94 -8.80 5.12
N GLN A 110 -4.51 -7.72 4.46
CA GLN A 110 -3.93 -7.81 3.11
C GLN A 110 -2.51 -8.41 3.10
N SER A 111 -1.75 -8.31 4.19
CA SER A 111 -0.46 -9.01 4.32
C SER A 111 -0.56 -10.54 4.32
N ASN A 112 -1.77 -11.10 4.51
CA ASN A 112 -2.00 -12.54 4.57
C ASN A 112 -2.81 -13.11 3.40
N SER A 113 -3.35 -12.27 2.50
CA SER A 113 -4.04 -12.76 1.31
C SER A 113 -3.13 -12.69 0.08
N LYS A 114 -2.70 -13.87 -0.37
CA LYS A 114 -1.99 -14.16 -1.63
C LYS A 114 -0.49 -13.85 -1.67
N VAL A 115 0.26 -14.59 -0.86
CA VAL A 115 1.31 -15.42 -1.45
C VAL A 115 0.75 -16.82 -1.56
N GLU A 116 -0.20 -17.03 -2.49
CA GLU A 116 -0.29 -18.36 -3.10
C GLU A 116 1.01 -18.51 -3.87
N ASN A 117 2.02 -19.05 -3.19
CA ASN A 117 3.04 -19.80 -3.89
C ASN A 117 2.27 -20.77 -4.77
N CYS A 118 2.32 -20.60 -6.08
CA CYS A 118 2.11 -21.70 -7.01
C CYS A 118 3.19 -22.73 -6.69
N VAL A 119 2.95 -23.54 -5.65
CA VAL A 119 3.67 -24.78 -5.42
C VAL A 119 3.08 -25.72 -6.45
N CYS A 120 3.76 -25.85 -7.59
CA CYS A 120 3.60 -27.03 -8.43
C CYS A 120 3.91 -28.24 -7.54
N ARG A 121 2.86 -28.88 -7.01
CA ARG A 121 2.96 -30.13 -6.27
C ARG A 121 3.13 -31.24 -7.31
N THR A 122 4.29 -31.30 -7.96
CA THR A 122 4.61 -32.38 -8.87
C THR A 122 4.88 -33.63 -8.03
N LYS A 123 3.99 -34.62 -8.09
CA LYS A 123 4.47 -36.01 -8.03
C LYS A 123 5.41 -36.15 -9.23
N ARG A 124 6.72 -36.19 -8.96
CA ARG A 124 7.83 -36.53 -9.86
C ARG A 124 7.52 -36.34 -11.35
N ASN A 125 7.94 -35.22 -11.90
CA ASN A 125 8.92 -35.18 -12.99
C ASN A 125 9.43 -33.73 -13.13
N THR A 126 10.73 -33.63 -13.32
CA THR A 126 11.56 -32.44 -13.33
C THR A 126 11.17 -31.47 -14.44
N CYS A 127 10.88 -30.22 -14.10
CA CYS A 127 10.94 -29.10 -15.05
C CYS A 127 12.42 -28.75 -15.21
N GLN A 128 13.03 -29.35 -16.22
CA GLN A 128 14.35 -28.97 -16.69
C GLN A 128 14.11 -27.93 -17.78
N ASP A 129 14.37 -26.66 -17.46
CA ASP A 129 14.30 -25.54 -18.40
C ASP A 129 15.47 -25.68 -19.39
N ASP A 130 15.35 -26.59 -20.35
CA ASP A 130 16.28 -26.71 -21.46
C ASP A 130 15.99 -25.61 -22.49
N LEU A 131 17.02 -24.78 -22.72
CA LEU A 131 17.08 -23.86 -23.85
C LEU A 131 17.00 -24.66 -25.16
N HIS A 132 15.99 -24.41 -25.99
CA HIS A 132 16.18 -24.34 -27.43
C HIS A 132 15.06 -23.57 -28.15
N PRO A 133 15.39 -22.78 -29.19
CA PRO A 133 14.41 -22.20 -30.10
C PRO A 133 13.96 -23.25 -31.13
N ASP A 134 12.74 -23.07 -31.62
CA ASP A 134 12.15 -23.72 -32.80
C ASP A 134 11.82 -25.22 -32.71
N LYS A 135 10.67 -25.55 -32.10
CA LYS A 135 9.76 -26.59 -32.65
C LYS A 135 8.30 -26.24 -32.37
N GLU A 136 7.62 -25.86 -33.44
CA GLU A 136 6.18 -25.91 -33.58
C GLU A 136 5.72 -27.36 -33.35
N LYS A 137 4.95 -27.62 -32.28
CA LYS A 137 4.12 -28.82 -32.15
C LYS A 137 2.82 -28.50 -31.42
N ASP A 138 1.75 -28.72 -32.18
CA ASP A 138 0.40 -29.00 -31.73
C ASP A 138 0.36 -29.92 -30.50
N GLY A 139 -0.53 -29.59 -29.56
CA GLY A 139 -0.98 -30.54 -28.54
C GLY A 139 -1.16 -29.91 -27.16
N ASN A 140 -2.26 -29.18 -26.99
CA ASN A 140 -3.06 -29.02 -25.76
C ASN A 140 -2.36 -29.32 -24.41
N GLU A 141 -1.26 -28.63 -24.09
CA GLU A 141 -0.76 -28.51 -22.73
C GLU A 141 -1.04 -27.09 -22.26
N GLN A 142 -2.00 -26.98 -21.35
CA GLN A 142 -2.35 -25.73 -20.69
C GLN A 142 -1.23 -25.39 -19.70
N CYS A 143 -0.10 -24.93 -20.25
CA CYS A 143 0.95 -24.30 -19.48
C CYS A 143 0.32 -23.06 -18.86
N CYS A 144 0.32 -22.98 -17.52
CA CYS A 144 -0.38 -21.98 -16.72
C CYS A 144 -0.35 -20.61 -17.41
N THR A 145 -1.45 -20.24 -18.05
CA THR A 145 -1.63 -18.88 -18.54
C THR A 145 -1.61 -18.01 -17.31
N ARG A 146 -0.57 -17.18 -17.26
CA ARG A 146 -0.39 -16.14 -16.27
C ARG A 146 -1.69 -15.34 -16.19
N ILE A 147 -2.46 -15.54 -15.13
CA ILE A 147 -3.56 -14.64 -14.79
C ILE A 147 -2.90 -13.37 -14.27
N ASP A 148 -2.47 -12.49 -15.18
CA ASP A 148 -2.05 -11.12 -14.84
C ASP A 148 -3.27 -10.26 -14.41
N SER A 149 -4.45 -10.86 -14.23
CA SER A 149 -5.71 -10.16 -13.95
C SER A 149 -5.93 -9.78 -12.48
N ASN A 150 -4.99 -10.01 -11.56
CA ASN A 150 -5.24 -9.81 -10.11
C ASN A 150 -4.50 -8.64 -9.45
N ASP A 151 -3.46 -8.06 -10.06
CA ASP A 151 -2.80 -6.87 -9.48
C ASP A 151 -3.71 -5.63 -9.52
N SER A 152 -4.51 -5.50 -10.59
CA SER A 152 -5.47 -4.40 -10.74
C SER A 152 -6.71 -4.53 -9.86
N ILE A 153 -7.08 -5.75 -9.43
CA ILE A 153 -8.25 -5.98 -8.56
C ILE A 153 -7.90 -5.70 -7.09
N SER A 154 -6.68 -6.04 -6.64
CA SER A 154 -6.28 -5.82 -5.24
C SER A 154 -5.87 -4.36 -4.94
N GLN A 155 -5.35 -3.62 -5.92
CA GLN A 155 -5.04 -2.20 -5.75
C GLN A 155 -6.29 -1.31 -5.80
N LYS A 156 -7.28 -1.67 -6.62
CA LYS A 156 -8.53 -0.90 -6.76
C LYS A 156 -9.36 -0.92 -5.48
N THR A 157 -9.40 -2.03 -4.76
CA THR A 157 -10.17 -2.14 -3.51
C THR A 157 -9.59 -1.30 -2.36
N MET A 158 -8.25 -1.21 -2.25
CA MET A 158 -7.62 -0.41 -1.19
C MET A 158 -7.83 1.10 -1.40
N SER A 159 -7.76 1.57 -2.65
CA SER A 159 -8.03 2.97 -2.98
C SER A 159 -9.48 3.36 -2.64
N ASP A 160 -10.45 2.47 -2.91
CA ASP A 160 -11.86 2.72 -2.61
C ASP A 160 -12.11 2.72 -1.09
N ASP A 161 -11.50 1.79 -0.34
CA ASP A 161 -11.59 1.74 1.12
C ASP A 161 -11.00 2.99 1.79
N VAL A 162 -9.84 3.46 1.30
CA VAL A 162 -9.19 4.69 1.79
C VAL A 162 -10.04 5.92 1.48
N SER A 163 -10.62 6.01 0.29
CA SER A 163 -11.54 7.09 -0.10
C SER A 163 -12.79 7.12 0.79
N ASN A 164 -13.36 5.96 1.09
CA ASN A 164 -14.49 5.82 2.01
C ASN A 164 -14.11 6.28 3.42
N LEU A 165 -12.96 5.86 3.94
CA LEU A 165 -12.47 6.28 5.26
C LEU A 165 -12.20 7.79 5.32
N CYS A 166 -11.61 8.37 4.29
CA CYS A 166 -11.41 9.82 4.19
C CYS A 166 -12.74 10.59 4.22
N THR A 167 -13.77 10.04 3.56
CA THR A 167 -15.13 10.61 3.58
C THR A 167 -15.75 10.52 4.97
N GLU A 168 -15.62 9.39 5.65
CA GLU A 168 -16.07 9.23 7.04
C GLU A 168 -15.37 10.20 7.99
N ILE A 169 -14.05 10.33 7.89
CA ILE A 169 -13.22 11.26 8.67
C ILE A 169 -13.67 12.71 8.45
N ARG A 170 -13.95 13.09 7.20
CA ARG A 170 -14.52 14.40 6.88
C ARG A 170 -15.89 14.62 7.52
N ASN A 171 -16.76 13.63 7.51
CA ASN A 171 -18.09 13.74 8.12
C ASN A 171 -18.00 13.92 9.65
N ILE A 172 -17.07 13.21 10.30
CA ILE A 172 -16.78 13.41 11.74
C ILE A 172 -16.30 14.83 12.00
N TRP A 173 -15.38 15.34 11.17
CA TRP A 173 -14.89 16.72 11.30
C TRP A 173 -16.02 17.76 11.20
N LEU A 174 -16.91 17.61 10.21
CA LEU A 174 -18.06 18.50 10.05
C LEU A 174 -19.02 18.43 11.24
N SER A 175 -19.26 17.23 11.77
CA SER A 175 -20.08 17.01 12.96
C SER A 175 -19.46 17.67 14.20
N LEU A 176 -18.13 17.60 14.33
CA LEU A 176 -17.38 18.24 15.39
C LEU A 176 -17.49 19.76 15.32
N ILE A 177 -17.26 20.36 14.15
CA ILE A 177 -17.42 21.82 13.95
C ILE A 177 -18.83 22.25 14.31
N LYS A 178 -19.85 21.54 13.81
CA LYS A 178 -21.24 21.85 14.13
C LYS A 178 -21.50 21.80 15.63
N SER A 179 -20.93 20.80 16.31
CA SER A 179 -21.02 20.69 17.77
C SER A 179 -20.36 21.87 18.47
N ILE A 180 -19.14 22.25 18.08
CA ILE A 180 -18.42 23.40 18.63
C ILE A 180 -19.23 24.69 18.47
N LEU A 181 -19.76 24.95 17.28
CA LEU A 181 -20.55 26.14 16.98
C LEU A 181 -21.87 26.17 17.76
N THR A 182 -22.58 25.04 17.87
CA THR A 182 -23.83 24.98 18.65
C THR A 182 -23.60 25.07 20.15
N THR A 183 -22.40 24.74 20.62
CA THR A 183 -22.07 24.71 22.04
C THR A 183 -21.31 25.96 22.52
N ASN A 184 -21.33 27.03 21.72
CA ASN A 184 -20.82 28.35 22.09
C ASN A 184 -19.44 28.30 22.76
N MET A 185 -18.56 27.43 22.27
CA MET A 185 -17.18 27.37 22.73
C MET A 185 -16.51 28.69 22.40
N ASN A 186 -15.66 29.20 23.30
CA ASN A 186 -14.82 30.38 23.06
C ASN A 186 -13.66 30.05 22.08
N ILE A 187 -13.99 29.45 20.92
CA ILE A 187 -13.08 29.28 19.80
C ILE A 187 -13.48 30.31 18.75
N SER A 188 -12.53 31.15 18.34
CA SER A 188 -12.82 32.15 17.32
C SER A 188 -13.14 31.46 15.99
N GLN A 189 -14.02 32.08 15.19
CA GLN A 189 -14.31 31.59 13.84
C GLN A 189 -13.03 31.55 12.97
N GLU A 190 -12.08 32.44 13.23
CA GLU A 190 -10.77 32.47 12.57
C GLU A 190 -9.96 31.21 12.87
N ASP A 191 -9.93 30.77 14.14
CA ASP A 191 -9.24 29.54 14.54
C ASP A 191 -9.92 28.31 13.94
N ILE A 192 -11.25 28.27 13.91
CA ILE A 192 -12.00 27.19 13.23
C ILE A 192 -11.61 27.11 11.75
N ASN A 193 -11.49 28.25 11.07
CA ASN A 193 -11.09 28.30 9.67
C ASN A 193 -9.64 27.84 9.47
N LYS A 194 -8.70 28.29 10.31
CA LYS A 194 -7.29 27.87 10.27
C LYS A 194 -7.16 26.35 10.48
N ILE A 195 -7.87 25.82 11.47
CA ILE A 195 -7.86 24.38 11.77
C ILE A 195 -8.51 23.60 10.63
N SER A 196 -9.62 24.09 10.05
CA SER A 196 -10.28 23.46 8.91
C SER A 196 -9.38 23.40 7.67
N MET A 197 -8.63 24.47 7.40
CA MET A 197 -7.65 24.49 6.32
C MET A 197 -6.54 23.46 6.53
N LYS A 198 -5.96 23.40 7.75
CA LYS A 198 -4.94 22.39 8.08
C LYS A 198 -5.48 20.97 7.97
N PHE A 199 -6.71 20.74 8.45
CA PHE A 199 -7.35 19.45 8.31
C PHE A 199 -7.54 19.04 6.85
N HIS A 200 -7.98 19.98 6.00
CA HIS A 200 -8.13 19.76 4.57
C HIS A 200 -6.79 19.48 3.88
N GLU A 201 -5.72 20.17 4.26
CA GLU A 201 -4.37 19.90 3.76
C GLU A 201 -3.94 18.46 4.10
N ILE A 202 -4.17 18.03 5.34
CA ILE A 202 -3.81 16.67 5.79
C ILE A 202 -4.64 15.58 5.07
N THR A 203 -5.92 15.84 4.82
CA THR A 203 -6.84 14.84 4.24
C THR A 203 -6.85 14.80 2.71
N PHE A 204 -6.64 15.93 2.05
CA PHE A 204 -6.87 16.07 0.60
C PHE A 204 -5.68 16.64 -0.19
N SER A 205 -4.56 16.96 0.45
CA SER A 205 -3.36 17.34 -0.31
C SER A 205 -2.82 16.12 -1.05
N GLN A 206 -3.10 16.05 -2.36
CA GLN A 206 -2.39 15.19 -3.29
C GLN A 206 -0.95 15.71 -3.38
N ARG A 207 -0.02 15.06 -2.69
CA ARG A 207 1.38 15.00 -3.12
C ARG A 207 1.60 13.66 -3.80
#